data_AF-A0A6L7A7K7-F1
#
_entry.id   AF-A0A6L7A7K7-F1
#
_cell.length_a   1.000
_cell.length_b   1.000
_cell.length_c   1.000
_cell.angle_alpha   90.00
_cell.angle_beta   90.00
_cell.angle_gamma   90.00
#
_symmetry.space_group_name_H-M   'P 1'
#
loop_
_entity.id
_entity.type
_entity.pdbx_description
1 polymer ?
#
loop_
_entity_poly.entity_id
_entity_poly.type
_entity_poly.pdbx_seq_one_letter_code
_entity_poly.pdbx_strand_id
1 'polypeptide(L)'
;WDFLLYVARNIASSFATVHEHGHVVGDVNQNSFMVGRDSKVVLIDSDSFQINANGTLHLCEVGVSHFTPPELQTLSSFVGFERTENHDNFGLALLIFHVLFGGRHPYSGVPLISDAGNALETDIAHFRYAYASDNQRRGLKPPPRSIPLSMLPGDVEAMFQQAFTESGVETGRPTAKAWVAALDLLRQQLKKCTVSAMHVYPGHLTDCPWCALDNQGVIYFIDLGEEVITTSGDFVLAKVWAMVMASVAPPALQLPLPDHFQPTGRPLPLGLLR
;
A
#
# COMPACT_ATOMS: atom_id res chain seq x y z
N TRP A 1 8.62 9.93 -7.01
CA TRP A 1 7.18 10.13 -6.75
C TRP A 1 6.31 10.22 -8.01
N ASP A 2 6.70 10.91 -9.09
CA ASP A 2 5.88 10.97 -10.33
C ASP A 2 5.45 9.59 -10.88
N PHE A 3 6.36 8.61 -10.86
CA PHE A 3 6.02 7.22 -11.18
C PHE A 3 4.83 6.69 -10.36
N LEU A 4 4.82 6.92 -9.05
CA LEU A 4 3.76 6.45 -8.15
C LEU A 4 2.43 7.18 -8.42
N LEU A 5 2.48 8.49 -8.71
CA LEU A 5 1.30 9.23 -9.15
C LEU A 5 0.71 8.65 -10.44
N TYR A 6 1.57 8.29 -11.40
CA TYR A 6 1.08 7.73 -12.65
C TYR A 6 0.48 6.33 -12.47
N VAL A 7 1.09 5.51 -11.61
CA VAL A 7 0.54 4.21 -11.22
C VAL A 7 -0.82 4.37 -10.54
N ALA A 8 -0.95 5.27 -9.56
CA ALA A 8 -2.23 5.55 -8.90
C ALA A 8 -3.31 6.01 -9.90
N ARG A 9 -2.93 6.87 -10.85
CA ARG A 9 -3.81 7.32 -11.93
C ARG A 9 -4.25 6.16 -12.83
N ASN A 10 -3.35 5.24 -13.15
CA ASN A 10 -3.66 4.07 -13.99
C ASN A 10 -4.53 3.04 -13.25
N ILE A 11 -4.36 2.87 -11.94
CA ILE A 11 -5.31 2.11 -11.09
C ILE A 11 -6.68 2.78 -11.14
N ALA A 12 -6.78 4.10 -10.96
CA ALA A 12 -8.07 4.79 -11.07
C ALA A 12 -8.69 4.60 -12.47
N SER A 13 -7.88 4.67 -13.53
CA SER A 13 -8.35 4.48 -14.90
C SER A 13 -8.93 3.09 -15.14
N SER A 14 -8.38 2.04 -14.55
CA SER A 14 -8.92 0.69 -14.72
C SER A 14 -10.26 0.50 -14.02
N PHE A 15 -10.44 1.08 -12.82
CA PHE A 15 -11.75 1.08 -12.16
C PHE A 15 -12.78 1.83 -12.99
N ALA A 16 -12.41 3.00 -13.55
CA ALA A 16 -13.31 3.76 -14.41
C ALA A 16 -13.80 2.92 -15.60
N THR A 17 -12.90 2.16 -16.25
CA THR A 17 -13.28 1.25 -17.35
C THR A 17 -14.23 0.15 -16.88
N VAL A 18 -13.95 -0.49 -15.74
CA VAL A 18 -14.80 -1.57 -15.19
C VAL A 18 -16.21 -1.03 -14.87
N HIS A 19 -16.28 0.09 -14.16
CA HIS A 19 -17.52 0.76 -13.78
C HIS A 19 -18.33 1.22 -15.00
N GLU A 20 -17.69 1.79 -16.02
CA GLU A 20 -18.35 2.21 -17.27
C GLU A 20 -19.05 1.06 -18.02
N HIS A 21 -18.59 -0.18 -17.84
CA HIS A 21 -19.20 -1.37 -18.44
C HIS A 21 -20.28 -2.00 -17.52
N GLY A 22 -20.64 -1.34 -16.42
CA GLY A 22 -21.65 -1.81 -15.47
C GLY A 22 -21.15 -2.99 -14.62
N HIS A 23 -19.86 -3.04 -14.33
CA HIS A 23 -19.23 -4.06 -13.49
C HIS A 23 -18.62 -3.42 -12.24
N VAL A 24 -18.36 -4.24 -11.22
CA VAL A 24 -17.75 -3.81 -9.96
C VAL A 24 -16.62 -4.79 -9.63
N VAL A 25 -15.45 -4.30 -9.23
CA VAL A 25 -14.29 -5.12 -8.85
C VAL A 25 -14.64 -5.99 -7.64
N GLY A 26 -15.33 -5.42 -6.64
CA GLY A 26 -15.86 -6.16 -5.50
C GLY A 26 -14.81 -6.47 -4.45
N ASP A 27 -13.88 -7.37 -4.75
CA ASP A 27 -12.75 -7.73 -3.88
C ASP A 27 -11.53 -6.85 -4.16
N VAL A 28 -11.69 -5.55 -3.91
CA VAL A 28 -10.58 -4.61 -4.08
C VAL A 28 -9.49 -4.92 -3.07
N ASN A 29 -8.30 -5.30 -3.54
CA ASN A 29 -7.14 -5.45 -2.69
C ASN A 29 -5.84 -5.17 -3.46
N GLN A 30 -4.73 -5.00 -2.74
CA GLN A 30 -3.43 -4.68 -3.34
C GLN A 30 -2.83 -5.80 -4.21
N ASN A 31 -3.27 -7.05 -4.02
CA ASN A 31 -2.78 -8.20 -4.77
C ASN A 31 -3.46 -8.31 -6.16
N SER A 32 -4.58 -7.62 -6.39
CA SER A 32 -5.30 -7.62 -7.66
C SER A 32 -4.61 -6.80 -8.77
N PHE A 33 -3.44 -6.19 -8.51
CA PHE A 33 -2.77 -5.27 -9.43
C PHE A 33 -1.30 -5.64 -9.64
N MET A 34 -0.89 -5.70 -10.91
CA MET A 34 0.52 -5.76 -11.30
C MET A 34 0.95 -4.45 -11.95
N VAL A 35 2.16 -3.98 -11.60
CA VAL A 35 2.69 -2.70 -12.06
C VAL A 35 3.98 -2.92 -12.87
N GLY A 36 3.98 -2.46 -14.12
CA GLY A 36 5.14 -2.46 -15.00
C GLY A 36 6.10 -1.31 -14.74
N ARG A 37 7.35 -1.44 -15.21
CA ARG A 37 8.36 -0.36 -15.15
C ARG A 37 7.96 0.88 -15.94
N ASP A 38 7.04 0.75 -16.89
CA ASP A 38 6.46 1.82 -17.69
C ASP A 38 5.18 2.41 -17.07
N SER A 39 4.94 2.16 -15.78
CA SER A 39 3.76 2.58 -15.01
C SER A 39 2.44 1.97 -15.49
N LYS A 40 2.45 1.02 -16.44
CA LYS A 40 1.24 0.27 -16.80
C LYS A 40 0.76 -0.56 -15.63
N VAL A 41 -0.55 -0.58 -15.47
CA VAL A 41 -1.23 -1.36 -14.44
C VAL A 41 -2.05 -2.43 -15.14
N VAL A 42 -1.91 -3.67 -14.69
CA VAL A 42 -2.69 -4.82 -15.16
C VAL A 42 -3.50 -5.34 -13.99
N LEU A 43 -4.81 -5.49 -14.21
CA LEU A 43 -5.70 -6.12 -13.24
C LEU A 43 -5.57 -7.62 -13.40
N ILE A 44 -5.38 -8.28 -12.28
CA ILE A 44 -5.35 -9.72 -12.16
C ILE A 44 -6.46 -10.15 -11.19
N ASP A 45 -6.73 -11.45 -11.13
CA ASP A 45 -7.71 -12.00 -10.19
C ASP A 45 -9.15 -11.47 -10.44
N SER A 46 -9.54 -11.42 -11.72
CA SER A 46 -10.84 -10.89 -12.16
C SER A 46 -12.00 -11.90 -12.07
N ASP A 47 -11.76 -13.07 -11.50
CA ASP A 47 -12.75 -14.13 -11.30
C ASP A 47 -13.70 -13.81 -10.14
N SER A 48 -13.28 -12.93 -9.22
CA SER A 48 -14.07 -12.45 -8.11
C SER A 48 -14.93 -11.22 -8.43
N PHE A 49 -14.89 -10.68 -9.66
CA PHE A 49 -15.64 -9.46 -9.98
C PHE A 49 -17.14 -9.68 -9.95
N GLN A 50 -17.87 -8.62 -9.60
CA GLN A 50 -19.31 -8.58 -9.86
C GLN A 50 -19.56 -8.15 -11.32
N ILE A 51 -20.05 -9.10 -12.12
CA ILE A 51 -20.23 -8.96 -13.56
C ILE A 51 -21.71 -8.95 -13.92
N ASN A 52 -22.11 -7.95 -14.71
CA ASN A 52 -23.43 -7.89 -15.32
C ASN A 52 -23.36 -8.48 -16.73
N ALA A 53 -23.75 -9.74 -16.88
CA ALA A 53 -23.82 -10.43 -18.16
C ALA A 53 -25.24 -10.29 -18.75
N ASN A 54 -25.49 -9.22 -19.50
CA ASN A 54 -26.77 -8.96 -20.19
C ASN A 54 -28.01 -9.06 -19.28
N GLY A 55 -27.94 -8.46 -18.09
CA GLY A 55 -29.03 -8.45 -17.11
C GLY A 55 -28.98 -9.60 -16.10
N THR A 56 -28.05 -10.54 -16.26
CA THR A 56 -27.73 -11.53 -15.21
C THR A 56 -26.57 -11.01 -14.38
N LEU A 57 -26.82 -10.72 -13.11
CA LEU A 57 -25.79 -10.24 -12.20
C LEU A 57 -25.10 -11.43 -11.51
N HIS A 58 -23.80 -11.59 -11.77
CA HIS A 58 -22.92 -12.50 -11.06
C HIS A 58 -22.24 -11.73 -9.93
N LEU A 59 -22.41 -12.17 -8.69
CA LEU A 59 -22.00 -11.44 -7.50
C LEU A 59 -20.56 -11.75 -7.09
N CYS A 60 -19.91 -10.76 -6.47
CA CYS A 60 -18.66 -10.93 -5.74
C CYS A 60 -18.95 -11.31 -4.28
N GLU A 61 -18.66 -12.56 -3.92
CA GLU A 61 -18.95 -13.10 -2.58
C GLU A 61 -17.73 -13.14 -1.64
N VAL A 62 -16.60 -12.60 -2.09
CA VAL A 62 -15.35 -12.50 -1.34
C VAL A 62 -14.97 -11.05 -1.07
N GLY A 63 -13.96 -10.84 -0.24
CA GLY A 63 -13.52 -9.51 0.15
C GLY A 63 -12.42 -9.54 1.20
N VAL A 64 -11.49 -8.60 1.12
CA VAL A 64 -10.47 -8.37 2.17
C VAL A 64 -10.96 -7.35 3.20
N SER A 65 -10.94 -7.73 4.48
CA SER A 65 -11.54 -6.95 5.58
C SER A 65 -11.00 -5.53 5.69
N HIS A 66 -9.68 -5.35 5.60
CA HIS A 66 -9.06 -4.03 5.68
C HIS A 66 -9.17 -3.19 4.40
N PHE A 67 -9.74 -3.72 3.31
CA PHE A 67 -10.16 -2.95 2.13
C PHE A 67 -11.69 -2.77 2.05
N THR A 68 -12.43 -3.40 2.95
CA THR A 68 -13.89 -3.35 2.98
C THR A 68 -14.35 -2.01 3.58
N PRO A 69 -15.32 -1.31 2.95
CA PRO A 69 -15.78 -0.02 3.45
C PRO A 69 -16.55 -0.14 4.79
N PRO A 70 -16.64 0.95 5.58
CA PRO A 70 -17.23 0.96 6.93
C PRO A 70 -18.63 0.34 7.01
N GLU A 71 -19.50 0.67 6.06
CA GLU A 71 -20.88 0.20 5.99
C GLU A 71 -21.03 -1.30 5.74
N LEU A 72 -19.93 -1.99 5.37
CA LEU A 72 -19.91 -3.43 5.11
C LEU A 72 -19.09 -4.21 6.15
N GLN A 73 -18.42 -3.55 7.10
CA GLN A 73 -17.60 -4.19 8.13
C GLN A 73 -18.40 -5.11 9.06
N THR A 74 -19.71 -4.86 9.23
CA THR A 74 -20.59 -5.66 10.09
C THR A 74 -21.26 -6.82 9.36
N LEU A 75 -21.05 -6.97 8.05
CA LEU A 75 -21.59 -8.11 7.30
C LEU A 75 -20.81 -9.38 7.65
N SER A 76 -21.54 -10.44 8.00
CA SER A 76 -20.95 -11.76 8.28
C SER A 76 -20.57 -12.52 7.03
N SER A 77 -21.13 -12.15 5.87
CA SER A 77 -20.86 -12.75 4.56
C SER A 77 -21.25 -11.79 3.43
N PHE A 78 -20.57 -11.91 2.29
CA PHE A 78 -20.95 -11.25 1.04
C PHE A 78 -21.79 -12.14 0.12
N VAL A 79 -22.12 -13.37 0.52
CA VAL A 79 -22.98 -14.28 -0.25
C VAL A 79 -24.33 -13.63 -0.50
N GLY A 80 -24.73 -13.53 -1.77
CA GLY A 80 -25.97 -12.86 -2.17
C GLY A 80 -26.00 -11.33 -1.99
N PHE A 81 -24.87 -10.69 -1.64
CA PHE A 81 -24.79 -9.24 -1.44
C PHE A 81 -24.36 -8.54 -2.73
N GLU A 82 -25.17 -7.59 -3.20
CA GLU A 82 -24.85 -6.76 -4.36
C GLU A 82 -23.89 -5.63 -3.99
N ARG A 83 -22.68 -5.67 -4.57
CA ARG A 83 -21.70 -4.59 -4.46
C ARG A 83 -22.08 -3.41 -5.34
N THR A 84 -21.62 -2.21 -4.99
CA THR A 84 -21.85 -0.98 -5.73
C THR A 84 -20.50 -0.35 -6.11
N GLU A 85 -20.50 0.53 -7.11
CA GLU A 85 -19.31 1.34 -7.42
C GLU A 85 -18.82 2.14 -6.20
N ASN A 86 -19.74 2.56 -5.33
CA ASN A 86 -19.37 3.30 -4.12
C ASN A 86 -18.58 2.44 -3.13
N HIS A 87 -18.81 1.13 -3.09
CA HIS A 87 -18.01 0.20 -2.29
C HIS A 87 -16.59 0.09 -2.87
N ASP A 88 -16.48 -0.07 -4.20
CA ASP A 88 -15.19 -0.07 -4.90
C ASP A 88 -14.41 1.24 -4.70
N ASN A 89 -15.09 2.38 -4.75
CA ASN A 89 -14.46 3.69 -4.64
C ASN A 89 -13.76 3.89 -3.28
N PHE A 90 -14.20 3.20 -2.22
CA PHE A 90 -13.46 3.14 -0.95
C PHE A 90 -12.13 2.41 -1.12
N GLY A 91 -12.18 1.19 -1.66
CA GLY A 91 -10.99 0.38 -1.91
C GLY A 91 -10.02 1.07 -2.86
N LEU A 92 -10.53 1.74 -3.91
CA LEU A 92 -9.75 2.53 -4.84
C LEU A 92 -9.03 3.69 -4.12
N ALA A 93 -9.74 4.47 -3.30
CA ALA A 93 -9.10 5.53 -2.52
C ALA A 93 -8.01 4.94 -1.61
N LEU A 94 -8.25 3.78 -1.00
CA LEU A 94 -7.27 3.09 -0.16
C LEU A 94 -6.02 2.66 -0.94
N LEU A 95 -6.19 2.10 -2.13
CA LEU A 95 -5.09 1.75 -3.04
C LEU A 95 -4.27 2.98 -3.46
N ILE A 96 -4.94 4.07 -3.84
CA ILE A 96 -4.27 5.33 -4.17
C ILE A 96 -3.49 5.83 -2.95
N PHE A 97 -4.08 5.79 -1.76
CA PHE A 97 -3.41 6.18 -0.52
C PHE A 97 -2.17 5.30 -0.26
N HIS A 98 -2.27 3.98 -0.39
CA HIS A 98 -1.14 3.06 -0.27
C HIS A 98 0.00 3.42 -1.24
N VAL A 99 -0.32 3.70 -2.50
CA VAL A 99 0.68 4.04 -3.52
C VAL A 99 1.36 5.38 -3.20
N LEU A 100 0.63 6.38 -2.71
CA LEU A 100 1.17 7.73 -2.49
C LEU A 100 1.80 7.94 -1.11
N PHE A 101 1.38 7.19 -0.09
CA PHE A 101 1.81 7.33 1.31
C PHE A 101 2.69 6.17 1.78
N GLY A 102 3.43 5.56 0.86
CA GLY A 102 4.49 4.60 1.19
C GLY A 102 3.97 3.31 1.81
N GLY A 103 2.84 2.80 1.31
CA GLY A 103 2.22 1.54 1.76
C GLY A 103 1.53 1.63 3.12
N ARG A 104 1.38 2.82 3.70
CA ARG A 104 0.66 3.00 4.97
C ARG A 104 -0.84 2.93 4.77
N HIS A 105 -1.52 2.27 5.70
CA HIS A 105 -2.98 2.24 5.72
C HIS A 105 -3.56 3.55 6.30
N PRO A 106 -4.62 4.15 5.71
CA PRO A 106 -5.20 5.41 6.17
C PRO A 106 -5.78 5.35 7.59
N TYR A 107 -6.17 4.15 8.04
CA TYR A 107 -6.66 3.86 9.40
C TYR A 107 -5.57 3.32 10.34
N SER A 108 -4.30 3.22 9.89
CA SER A 108 -3.19 2.85 10.78
C SER A 108 -2.54 4.13 11.33
N GLY A 109 -3.01 4.54 12.51
CA GLY A 109 -2.56 5.73 13.21
C GLY A 109 -2.02 5.47 14.60
N VAL A 110 -1.62 6.53 15.29
CA VAL A 110 -1.31 6.52 16.73
C VAL A 110 -2.60 6.79 17.50
N PRO A 111 -3.03 5.88 18.41
CA PRO A 111 -4.20 6.07 19.25
C PRO A 111 -4.11 7.31 20.13
N LEU A 112 -5.23 8.04 20.19
CA LEU A 112 -5.48 9.16 21.11
C LEU A 112 -6.51 8.79 22.19
N ILE A 113 -7.22 7.68 22.00
CA ILE A 113 -8.22 7.09 22.90
C ILE A 113 -7.94 5.60 23.06
N SER A 114 -8.43 4.99 24.16
CA SER A 114 -8.07 3.62 24.55
C SER A 114 -8.56 2.52 23.61
N ASP A 115 -9.61 2.78 22.84
CA ASP A 115 -10.28 1.81 21.98
C ASP A 115 -9.91 1.95 20.49
N ALA A 116 -9.00 2.88 20.14
CA ALA A 116 -8.50 3.09 18.78
C ALA A 116 -7.17 2.35 18.50
N GLY A 117 -6.93 1.97 17.24
CA GLY A 117 -5.68 1.34 16.80
C GLY A 117 -5.54 -0.15 17.15
N ASN A 118 -6.60 -0.77 17.69
CA ASN A 118 -6.59 -2.18 18.09
C ASN A 118 -6.72 -3.13 16.90
N ALA A 119 -7.50 -2.76 15.88
CA ALA A 119 -7.73 -3.51 14.66
C ALA A 119 -8.20 -2.57 13.54
N LEU A 120 -7.72 -2.78 12.32
CA LEU A 120 -8.06 -1.91 11.18
C LEU A 120 -9.55 -1.96 10.87
N GLU A 121 -10.16 -3.13 10.95
CA GLU A 121 -11.59 -3.36 10.71
C GLU A 121 -12.45 -2.51 11.64
N THR A 122 -12.13 -2.52 12.94
CA THR A 122 -12.80 -1.70 13.94
C THR A 122 -12.60 -0.21 13.67
N ASP A 123 -11.38 0.20 13.32
CA ASP A 123 -11.08 1.61 13.04
C ASP A 123 -11.75 2.09 11.74
N ILE A 124 -11.84 1.23 10.72
CA ILE A 124 -12.61 1.50 9.48
C ILE A 124 -14.09 1.65 9.83
N ALA A 125 -14.69 0.68 10.55
CA ALA A 125 -16.10 0.71 10.94
C ALA A 125 -16.50 1.99 11.70
N HIS A 126 -15.58 2.56 12.48
CA HIS A 126 -15.78 3.80 13.22
C HIS A 126 -15.24 5.05 12.51
N PHE A 127 -14.94 4.97 11.21
CA PHE A 127 -14.43 6.08 10.39
C PHE A 127 -13.20 6.78 11.00
N ARG A 128 -12.28 6.04 11.61
CA ARG A 128 -11.10 6.59 12.27
C ARG A 128 -9.97 6.89 11.29
N TYR A 129 -10.25 7.74 10.31
CA TYR A 129 -9.26 8.14 9.34
C TYR A 129 -8.15 8.96 10.02
N ALA A 130 -6.95 8.40 10.12
CA ALA A 130 -5.86 8.97 10.92
C ALA A 130 -5.34 10.31 10.38
N TYR A 131 -5.49 10.55 9.07
CA TYR A 131 -5.02 11.77 8.42
C TYR A 131 -6.14 12.81 8.23
N ALA A 132 -7.34 12.55 8.74
CA ALA A 132 -8.45 13.50 8.63
C ALA A 132 -8.11 14.86 9.25
N SER A 133 -8.71 15.92 8.71
CA SER A 133 -8.60 17.26 9.32
C SER A 133 -9.13 17.31 10.76
N ASP A 134 -10.07 16.43 11.08
CA ASP A 134 -10.70 16.27 12.39
C ASP A 134 -10.23 15.02 13.15
N ASN A 135 -9.01 14.54 12.84
CA ASN A 135 -8.41 13.31 13.39
C ASN A 135 -8.44 13.21 14.93
N GLN A 136 -8.36 14.35 15.64
CA GLN A 136 -8.44 14.40 17.10
C GLN A 136 -9.78 13.86 17.61
N ARG A 137 -10.89 14.18 16.92
CA ARG A 137 -12.23 13.65 17.26
C ARG A 137 -12.38 12.18 16.90
N ARG A 138 -11.61 11.73 15.90
CA ARG A 138 -11.60 10.35 15.39
C ARG A 138 -10.69 9.42 16.19
N GLY A 139 -9.93 9.92 17.15
CA GLY A 139 -9.16 9.09 18.08
C GLY A 139 -7.87 8.50 17.50
N LEU A 140 -7.49 8.84 16.27
CA LEU A 140 -6.24 8.44 15.64
C LEU A 140 -5.54 9.68 15.08
N LYS A 141 -4.23 9.75 15.18
CA LYS A 141 -3.41 10.73 14.43
C LYS A 141 -2.40 10.02 13.54
N PRO A 142 -1.82 10.68 12.51
CA PRO A 142 -0.81 10.06 11.68
C PRO A 142 0.40 9.61 12.51
N PRO A 143 1.06 8.49 12.15
CA PRO A 143 2.32 8.10 12.78
C PRO A 143 3.39 9.19 12.67
N PRO A 144 4.28 9.34 13.67
CA PRO A 144 5.37 10.30 13.58
C PRO A 144 6.26 10.00 12.38
N ARG A 145 6.77 11.05 11.73
CA ARG A 145 7.62 10.94 10.53
C ARG A 145 6.95 10.20 9.36
N SER A 146 5.63 10.31 9.24
CA SER A 146 4.87 9.90 8.05
C SER A 146 4.89 10.99 6.98
N ILE A 147 4.56 10.62 5.74
CA ILE A 147 4.32 11.58 4.66
C ILE A 147 3.10 12.44 5.07
N PRO A 148 3.24 13.78 5.18
CA PRO A 148 2.14 14.62 5.63
C PRO A 148 1.06 14.75 4.56
N LEU A 149 -0.22 14.77 4.94
CA LEU A 149 -1.34 14.92 4.00
C LEU A 149 -1.29 16.26 3.25
N SER A 150 -0.78 17.31 3.91
CA SER A 150 -0.54 18.63 3.34
C SER A 150 0.45 18.65 2.16
N MET A 151 1.14 17.53 1.92
CA MET A 151 1.91 17.35 0.70
C MET A 151 1.04 17.40 -0.55
N LEU A 152 -0.21 16.94 -0.47
CA LEU A 152 -1.17 16.99 -1.56
C LEU A 152 -1.80 18.39 -1.69
N PRO A 153 -2.30 18.78 -2.87
CA PRO A 153 -3.16 19.94 -2.98
C PRO A 153 -4.50 19.68 -2.28
N GLY A 154 -5.15 20.77 -1.83
CA GLY A 154 -6.31 20.69 -0.94
C GLY A 154 -7.55 19.98 -1.53
N ASP A 155 -7.69 19.97 -2.85
CA ASP A 155 -8.75 19.22 -3.55
C ASP A 155 -8.53 17.70 -3.45
N VAL A 156 -7.30 17.22 -3.65
CA VAL A 156 -6.95 15.80 -3.49
C VAL A 156 -7.04 15.37 -2.01
N GLU A 157 -6.65 16.23 -1.08
CA GLU A 157 -6.85 16.01 0.36
C GLU A 157 -8.35 15.87 0.70
N ALA A 158 -9.19 16.76 0.17
CA ALA A 158 -10.64 16.69 0.36
C ALA A 158 -11.25 15.40 -0.22
N MET A 159 -10.73 14.88 -1.33
CA MET A 159 -11.16 13.60 -1.88
C MET A 159 -10.87 12.43 -0.93
N PHE A 160 -9.70 12.40 -0.28
CA PHE A 160 -9.42 11.37 0.73
C PHE A 160 -10.31 11.52 1.97
N GLN A 161 -10.52 12.76 2.44
CA GLN A 161 -11.46 13.03 3.53
C GLN A 161 -12.86 12.51 3.16
N GLN A 162 -13.36 12.81 1.96
CA GLN A 162 -14.65 12.33 1.48
C GLN A 162 -14.69 10.79 1.40
N ALA A 163 -13.65 10.15 0.86
CA ALA A 163 -13.63 8.70 0.69
C ALA A 163 -13.65 7.91 2.01
N PHE A 164 -12.94 8.40 3.03
CA PHE A 164 -12.67 7.67 4.28
C PHE A 164 -13.51 8.10 5.48
N THR A 165 -14.45 9.02 5.28
CA THR A 165 -15.36 9.49 6.35
C THR A 165 -16.81 9.22 5.99
N GLU A 166 -17.71 9.58 6.90
CA GLU A 166 -19.16 9.42 6.78
C GLU A 166 -19.69 10.05 5.48
N SER A 167 -19.07 11.15 5.03
CA SER A 167 -19.39 11.83 3.78
C SER A 167 -19.37 10.89 2.56
N GLY A 168 -18.48 9.91 2.52
CA GLY A 168 -18.39 8.95 1.42
C GLY A 168 -19.59 8.01 1.34
N VAL A 169 -20.21 7.72 2.49
CA VAL A 169 -21.43 6.92 2.57
C VAL A 169 -22.65 7.78 2.25
N GLU A 170 -22.70 8.98 2.81
CA GLU A 170 -23.87 9.87 2.70
C GLU A 170 -24.02 10.55 1.34
N THR A 171 -22.90 10.99 0.76
CA THR A 171 -22.87 11.83 -0.45
C THR A 171 -22.21 11.13 -1.65
N GLY A 172 -21.73 9.90 -1.44
CA GLY A 172 -20.92 9.16 -2.40
C GLY A 172 -19.43 9.50 -2.28
N ARG A 173 -18.59 8.52 -2.55
CA ARG A 173 -17.13 8.64 -2.59
C ARG A 173 -16.67 9.21 -3.94
N PRO A 174 -15.46 9.80 -4.00
CA PRO A 174 -14.91 10.24 -5.27
C PRO A 174 -14.81 9.08 -6.26
N THR A 175 -15.34 9.28 -7.47
CA THR A 175 -15.37 8.26 -8.50
C THR A 175 -13.99 8.01 -9.07
N ALA A 176 -13.81 6.86 -9.70
CA ALA A 176 -12.60 6.53 -10.44
C ALA A 176 -12.20 7.61 -11.48
N LYS A 177 -13.19 8.19 -12.18
CA LYS A 177 -12.96 9.31 -13.11
C LYS A 177 -12.48 10.58 -12.41
N ALA A 178 -13.02 10.89 -11.24
CA ALA A 178 -12.59 12.04 -10.45
C ALA A 178 -11.12 11.86 -10.01
N TRP A 179 -10.75 10.66 -9.56
CA TRP A 179 -9.35 10.34 -9.23
C TRP A 179 -8.41 10.48 -10.43
N VAL A 180 -8.80 10.00 -11.61
CA VAL A 180 -8.02 10.19 -12.85
C VAL A 180 -7.77 11.67 -13.11
N ALA A 181 -8.82 12.49 -13.10
CA ALA A 181 -8.71 13.92 -13.39
C ALA A 181 -7.83 14.65 -12.36
N ALA A 182 -8.03 14.39 -11.07
CA ALA A 182 -7.27 15.01 -9.99
C ALA A 182 -5.78 14.63 -10.03
N LEU A 183 -5.48 13.36 -10.29
CA LEU A 183 -4.10 12.88 -10.38
C LEU A 183 -3.39 13.38 -11.66
N ASP A 184 -4.09 13.47 -12.78
CA ASP A 184 -3.55 14.07 -14.00
C ASP A 184 -3.19 15.56 -13.78
N LEU A 185 -4.07 16.31 -13.09
CA LEU A 185 -3.80 17.71 -12.74
C LEU A 185 -2.61 17.85 -11.78
N LEU A 186 -2.55 17.03 -10.72
CA LEU A 186 -1.45 17.02 -9.77
C LEU A 186 -0.10 16.76 -10.45
N ARG A 187 -0.05 15.81 -11.40
CA ARG A 187 1.16 15.50 -12.15
C ARG A 187 1.66 16.65 -13.01
N GLN A 188 0.76 17.42 -13.60
CA GLN A 188 1.12 18.61 -14.41
C GLN A 188 1.74 19.73 -13.55
N GLN A 189 1.48 19.73 -12.25
CA GLN A 189 1.93 20.76 -11.32
C GLN A 189 3.14 20.33 -10.48
N LEU A 190 3.85 19.28 -10.88
CA LEU A 190 5.05 18.83 -10.17
C LEU A 190 6.27 19.70 -10.50
N LYS A 191 7.15 19.86 -9.51
CA LYS A 191 8.48 20.44 -9.70
C LYS A 191 9.56 19.52 -9.14
N LYS A 192 10.76 19.65 -9.71
CA LYS A 192 11.97 18.93 -9.25
C LYS A 192 12.60 19.69 -8.09
N CYS A 193 13.12 18.96 -7.11
CA CYS A 193 13.91 19.56 -6.05
C CYS A 193 15.28 19.99 -6.59
N THR A 194 15.79 21.10 -6.05
CA THR A 194 17.13 21.60 -6.36
C THR A 194 18.24 20.91 -5.56
N VAL A 195 17.89 20.24 -4.46
CA VAL A 195 18.84 19.55 -3.55
C VAL A 195 19.08 18.10 -3.95
N SER A 196 18.03 17.38 -4.37
CA SER A 196 18.11 15.96 -4.75
C SER A 196 17.39 15.71 -6.07
N ALA A 197 18.09 15.06 -7.02
CA ALA A 197 17.52 14.69 -8.32
C ALA A 197 16.41 13.63 -8.19
N MET A 198 16.35 12.89 -7.08
CA MET A 198 15.32 11.88 -6.82
C MET A 198 13.99 12.47 -6.37
N HIS A 199 13.97 13.73 -5.97
CA HIS A 199 12.81 14.37 -5.39
C HIS A 199 12.00 15.14 -6.44
N VAL A 200 10.74 14.74 -6.56
CA VAL A 200 9.71 15.44 -7.33
C VAL A 200 8.50 15.60 -6.42
N TYR A 201 7.94 16.81 -6.36
CA TYR A 201 6.87 17.16 -5.42
C TYR A 201 5.94 18.24 -5.98
N PRO A 202 4.74 18.44 -5.39
CA PRO A 202 3.77 19.41 -5.87
C PRO A 202 4.27 20.86 -5.81
N GLY A 203 3.92 21.62 -6.84
CA GLY A 203 4.40 22.98 -7.07
C GLY A 203 3.95 23.99 -6.03
N HIS A 204 2.80 23.75 -5.37
CA HIS A 204 2.23 24.62 -4.33
C HIS A 204 3.07 24.67 -3.05
N LEU A 205 3.91 23.66 -2.82
CA LEU A 205 4.79 23.62 -1.66
C LEU A 205 6.03 24.48 -1.91
N THR A 206 6.35 25.39 -1.00
CA THR A 206 7.57 26.19 -1.09
C THR A 206 8.81 25.31 -0.94
N ASP A 207 8.83 24.49 0.11
CA ASP A 207 9.95 23.62 0.46
C ASP A 207 9.71 22.16 0.00
N CYS A 208 10.79 21.43 -0.26
CA CYS A 208 10.71 20.03 -0.67
C CYS A 208 10.33 19.13 0.53
N PRO A 209 9.14 18.49 0.53
CA PRO A 209 8.70 17.64 1.65
C PRO A 209 9.59 16.39 1.80
N TRP A 210 10.11 15.87 0.70
CA TRP A 210 11.03 14.72 0.73
C TRP A 210 12.34 15.05 1.44
N CYS A 211 12.97 16.20 1.16
CA CYS A 211 14.16 16.65 1.90
C CYS A 211 13.87 16.83 3.40
N ALA A 212 12.67 17.32 3.75
CA ALA A 212 12.28 17.44 5.15
C ALA A 212 12.17 16.08 5.86
N LEU A 213 11.72 15.03 5.16
CA LEU A 213 11.69 13.65 5.67
C LEU A 213 13.08 13.02 5.73
N ASP A 214 13.90 13.19 4.69
CA ASP A 214 15.28 12.71 4.65
C ASP A 214 16.11 13.27 5.82
N ASN A 215 15.96 14.57 6.10
CA ASN A 215 16.62 15.23 7.24
C ASN A 215 16.18 14.67 8.61
N GLN A 216 15.04 13.97 8.66
CA GLN A 216 14.55 13.24 9.84
C GLN A 216 14.91 11.74 9.81
N GLY A 217 15.71 11.31 8.84
CA GLY A 217 16.15 9.93 8.63
C GLY A 217 15.09 9.04 7.98
N VAL A 218 14.08 9.60 7.32
CA VAL A 218 13.04 8.85 6.61
C VAL A 218 13.21 9.02 5.11
N ILE A 219 13.91 8.07 4.50
CA ILE A 219 14.27 8.10 3.08
C ILE A 219 13.32 7.22 2.28
N TYR A 220 12.54 7.83 1.38
CA TYR A 220 11.59 7.12 0.50
C TYR A 220 12.13 6.86 -0.90
N PHE A 221 13.00 7.74 -1.41
CA PHE A 221 13.55 7.65 -2.75
C PHE A 221 15.06 7.63 -2.67
N ILE A 222 15.64 6.45 -2.81
CA ILE A 222 17.08 6.24 -2.77
C ILE A 222 17.61 6.29 -4.19
N ASP A 223 18.60 7.14 -4.43
CA ASP A 223 19.46 6.99 -5.60
C ASP A 223 20.47 5.87 -5.29
N LEU A 224 20.30 4.71 -5.91
CA LEU A 224 21.29 3.63 -5.79
C LEU A 224 22.51 3.88 -6.69
N GLY A 225 22.57 5.01 -7.40
CA GLY A 225 23.75 5.51 -8.06
C GLY A 225 24.42 4.43 -8.90
N GLU A 226 23.87 4.10 -10.07
CA GLU A 226 24.76 3.64 -11.13
C GLU A 226 25.54 4.86 -11.66
N GLU A 227 26.48 5.35 -10.86
CA GLU A 227 27.58 6.09 -11.44
C GLU A 227 28.39 5.08 -12.26
N VAL A 228 28.24 5.13 -13.59
CA VAL A 228 29.25 4.61 -14.50
C VAL A 228 30.47 5.51 -14.34
N ILE A 229 31.24 5.29 -13.28
CA ILE A 229 32.54 5.92 -13.11
C ILE A 229 33.43 5.31 -14.19
N THR A 230 33.64 6.05 -15.27
CA THR A 230 34.77 5.79 -16.17
C THR A 230 36.02 6.19 -15.42
N THR A 231 36.59 5.25 -14.67
CA THR A 231 37.83 5.48 -13.92
C THR A 231 38.96 5.71 -14.90
N SER A 232 39.59 6.88 -14.85
CA SER A 232 40.86 7.17 -15.53
C SER A 232 42.06 6.54 -14.81
N GLY A 233 41.88 5.32 -14.28
CA GLY A 233 42.88 4.59 -13.51
C GLY A 233 42.49 3.12 -13.38
N ASP A 234 43.47 2.26 -13.11
CA ASP A 234 43.40 0.79 -13.19
C ASP A 234 42.39 0.11 -12.25
N PHE A 235 41.64 0.89 -11.47
CA PHE A 235 40.55 0.37 -10.65
C PHE A 235 39.28 0.18 -11.50
N VAL A 236 38.91 -1.07 -11.74
CA VAL A 236 37.72 -1.45 -12.51
C VAL A 236 36.70 -2.06 -11.55
N LEU A 237 35.65 -1.30 -11.19
CA LEU A 237 34.60 -1.74 -10.27
C LEU A 237 33.97 -3.07 -10.69
N ALA A 238 33.75 -3.27 -12.00
CA ALA A 238 33.21 -4.51 -12.54
C ALA A 238 34.11 -5.74 -12.24
N LYS A 239 35.44 -5.59 -12.21
CA LYS A 239 36.36 -6.68 -11.83
C LYS A 239 36.24 -7.00 -10.34
N VAL A 240 36.18 -5.98 -9.49
CA VAL A 240 36.04 -6.17 -8.03
C VAL A 240 34.69 -6.82 -7.72
N TRP A 241 33.63 -6.37 -8.37
CA TRP A 241 32.30 -6.96 -8.20
C TRP A 241 32.23 -8.39 -8.72
N ALA A 242 32.87 -8.70 -9.86
CA ALA A 242 33.01 -10.08 -10.33
C ALA A 242 33.78 -10.96 -9.34
N MET A 243 34.80 -10.45 -8.65
CA MET A 243 35.52 -11.18 -7.60
C MET A 243 34.65 -11.44 -6.37
N VAL A 244 33.81 -10.49 -5.97
CA VAL A 244 32.83 -10.67 -4.87
C VAL A 244 31.79 -11.72 -5.26
N MET A 245 31.24 -11.65 -6.47
CA MET A 245 30.27 -12.63 -6.98
C MET A 245 30.89 -14.01 -7.22
N ALA A 246 32.19 -14.08 -7.52
CA ALA A 246 32.95 -15.33 -7.64
C ALA A 246 33.39 -15.90 -6.28
N SER A 247 33.15 -15.19 -5.17
CA SER A 247 33.44 -15.74 -3.84
C SER A 247 32.48 -16.89 -3.54
N VAL A 248 33.03 -18.07 -3.28
CA VAL A 248 32.24 -19.26 -2.97
C VAL A 248 31.84 -19.18 -1.51
N ALA A 249 30.55 -19.38 -1.22
CA ALA A 249 30.06 -19.48 0.14
C ALA A 249 30.85 -20.56 0.91
N PRO A 250 31.19 -20.32 2.20
CA PRO A 250 31.88 -21.32 2.99
C PRO A 250 31.07 -22.63 3.01
N PRO A 251 31.73 -23.80 3.12
CA PRO A 251 31.04 -25.08 3.16
C PRO A 251 29.95 -25.07 4.24
N ALA A 252 28.81 -25.69 3.94
CA ALA A 252 27.74 -25.83 4.91
C ALA A 252 28.28 -26.49 6.20
N LEU A 253 28.01 -25.86 7.34
CA LEU A 253 28.29 -26.45 8.65
C LEU A 253 27.55 -27.80 8.74
N GLN A 254 28.30 -28.89 8.93
CA GLN A 254 27.72 -30.18 9.25
C GLN A 254 27.18 -30.15 10.68
N LEU A 255 25.91 -29.79 10.81
CA LEU A 255 25.19 -29.92 12.07
C LEU A 255 24.96 -31.41 12.35
N PRO A 256 25.22 -31.90 13.58
CA PRO A 256 24.98 -33.29 13.92
C PRO A 256 23.48 -33.62 13.80
N LEU A 257 23.16 -34.66 13.02
CA LEU A 257 21.79 -35.14 12.84
C LEU A 257 21.34 -35.91 14.10
N PRO A 258 20.19 -35.57 14.69
CA PRO A 258 19.66 -36.26 15.89
C PRO A 258 19.56 -37.78 15.71
N ASP A 259 19.25 -38.23 14.49
CA ASP A 259 19.05 -39.65 14.15
C ASP A 259 20.36 -40.47 14.10
N HIS A 260 21.52 -39.80 14.14
CA HIS A 260 22.83 -40.46 14.20
C HIS A 260 23.27 -40.79 15.64
N PHE A 261 22.50 -40.36 16.64
CA PHE A 261 22.70 -40.78 18.01
C PHE A 261 21.79 -41.98 18.29
N GLN A 262 22.38 -43.14 18.58
CA GLN A 262 21.68 -44.29 19.15
C GLN A 262 21.89 -44.27 20.67
N PRO A 263 21.07 -43.54 21.45
CA PRO A 263 21.20 -43.56 22.90
C PRO A 263 20.86 -44.95 23.40
N THR A 264 21.85 -45.66 23.93
CA THR A 264 21.60 -46.88 24.69
C THR A 264 21.34 -46.49 26.15
N GLY A 265 20.18 -46.90 26.66
CA GLY A 265 19.85 -46.66 28.07
C GLY A 265 20.88 -47.34 28.96
N ARG A 266 21.48 -46.59 29.89
CA ARG A 266 22.37 -47.16 30.90
C ARG A 266 21.52 -48.04 31.82
N PRO A 267 21.82 -49.35 31.97
CA PRO A 267 21.03 -50.21 32.84
C PRO A 267 21.04 -49.68 34.27
N LEU A 268 19.90 -49.79 34.95
CA LEU A 268 19.75 -49.40 36.35
C LEU A 268 20.75 -50.20 37.21
N PRO A 269 21.34 -49.60 38.25
CA PRO A 269 22.14 -50.33 39.23
C PRO A 269 21.33 -51.50 39.82
N LEU A 270 21.98 -52.66 39.99
CA LEU A 270 21.37 -53.83 40.61
C LEU A 270 20.86 -53.47 42.02
N GLY A 271 19.56 -53.67 42.26
CA GLY A 271 18.89 -53.43 43.54
C GLY A 271 17.76 -52.39 43.55
N LEU A 272 17.47 -51.74 42.42
CA LEU A 272 16.45 -50.68 42.31
C LEU A 272 15.06 -51.14 41.81
N LEU A 273 14.87 -52.44 41.54
CA LEU A 273 13.54 -53.00 41.31
C LEU A 273 13.04 -53.64 42.61
N ARG A 274 12.10 -52.95 43.28
CA ARG A 274 11.18 -53.52 44.28
C ARG A 274 9.79 -53.59 43.68
#